data_AF-A0A3M6TVK5-F1
#
_entry.id   AF-A0A3M6TVK5-F1
#
_cell.length_a   1.000
_cell.length_b   1.000
_cell.length_c   1.000
_cell.angle_alpha   90.00
_cell.angle_beta   90.00
_cell.angle_gamma   90.00
#
_symmetry.space_group_name_H-M   'P 1'
#
loop_
_entity.id
_entity.type
_entity.pdbx_description
1 polymer ?
#
loop_
_entity_poly.entity_id
_entity_poly.type
_entity_poly.pdbx_seq_one_letter_code
_entity_poly.pdbx_strand_id
1 'polypeptide(L)'
;MKFRIYHLLGFLALEGELAPVLVHLVRSDKNTTEMLDTPSDASRILGKVKHRLHDLLHSDEDFKEEDFAKKFVDPNPVFRRLAPTKNPSLINAMKAIKNPYKMCERLYKLVQSLTGQLKELINQKVYDPRDPYLYQGETLELMMHRWTKLEKDFKLKSGQFDISLIPDIYDCIKYDVQHNSDLNLENSLELYKCAKAFADIVIPQEYGITKEEKLGVSQSVCMRLLKKIRGDLRHADKTDIHTRLNPDYMQSVEAPNRHVRTRLYFTSESHVHSLVNALRYGNLFEVRYL
;
A
#
# COMPACT_ATOMS: atom_id res chain seq x y z
N MET A 1 34.17 -3.98 9.03
CA MET A 1 33.21 -4.77 9.82
C MET A 1 32.28 -5.50 8.84
N LYS A 2 32.58 -6.76 8.50
CA LYS A 2 31.81 -7.56 7.53
C LYS A 2 30.57 -8.12 8.25
N PHE A 3 29.39 -7.60 7.94
CA PHE A 3 28.13 -8.26 8.29
C PHE A 3 27.94 -9.46 7.34
N ARG A 4 28.20 -10.67 7.81
CA ARG A 4 27.79 -11.91 7.16
C ARG A 4 26.42 -12.28 7.73
N ILE A 5 25.37 -12.03 6.94
CA ILE A 5 24.00 -12.42 7.26
C ILE A 5 23.80 -13.86 6.75
N TYR A 6 24.05 -14.86 7.60
CA TYR A 6 23.80 -16.27 7.29
C TYR A 6 22.37 -16.71 7.63
N HIS A 7 21.37 -15.93 7.19
CA HIS A 7 19.95 -16.28 7.36
C HIS A 7 19.09 -15.88 6.15
N LEU A 8 19.63 -16.04 4.95
CA LEU A 8 18.89 -15.92 3.68
C LEU A 8 18.40 -17.27 3.12
N LEU A 9 18.74 -18.41 3.73
CA LEU A 9 18.32 -19.74 3.26
C LEU A 9 16.82 -20.04 3.49
N GLY A 10 16.13 -19.28 4.34
CA GLY A 10 14.68 -19.39 4.53
C GLY A 10 13.85 -18.45 3.63
N PHE A 11 14.50 -17.61 2.81
CA PHE A 11 13.83 -16.61 1.97
C PHE A 11 13.52 -17.11 0.54
N LEU A 12 14.26 -18.11 0.04
CA LEU A 12 14.19 -18.56 -1.36
C LEU A 12 13.06 -19.55 -1.66
N ALA A 13 12.28 -19.99 -0.67
CA ALA A 13 11.19 -20.97 -0.90
C ALA A 13 9.79 -20.33 -1.05
N LEU A 14 9.68 -19.00 -0.89
CA LEU A 14 8.41 -18.26 -0.99
C LEU A 14 8.42 -17.18 -2.08
N GLU A 15 9.52 -17.01 -2.79
CA GLU A 15 9.55 -16.27 -4.06
C GLU A 15 9.07 -17.22 -5.16
N GLY A 16 7.77 -17.18 -5.47
CA GLY A 16 7.32 -17.64 -6.78
C GLY A 16 8.02 -16.83 -7.88
N GLU A 17 8.12 -17.39 -9.09
CA GLU A 17 8.82 -16.82 -10.26
C GLU A 17 8.31 -15.42 -10.72
N LEU A 18 7.37 -14.80 -10.00
CA LEU A 18 6.75 -13.52 -10.31
C LEU A 18 6.77 -12.60 -9.10
N ALA A 19 7.11 -11.32 -9.31
CA ALA A 19 7.06 -10.30 -8.27
C ALA A 19 5.66 -10.23 -7.60
N PRO A 20 5.54 -9.99 -6.28
CA PRO A 20 4.25 -9.97 -5.57
C PRO A 20 3.18 -9.04 -6.16
N VAL A 21 3.59 -7.92 -6.78
CA VAL A 21 2.69 -7.00 -7.51
C VAL A 21 2.11 -7.65 -8.77
N LEU A 22 2.88 -8.49 -9.46
CA LEU A 22 2.47 -9.26 -10.63
C LEU A 22 1.57 -10.44 -10.22
N VAL A 23 1.86 -11.07 -9.08
CA VAL A 23 1.07 -12.19 -8.55
C VAL A 23 -0.33 -11.74 -8.12
N HIS A 24 -0.48 -10.63 -7.38
CA HIS A 24 -1.80 -10.15 -6.93
C HIS A 24 -2.76 -9.81 -8.09
N LEU A 25 -2.23 -9.39 -9.23
CA LEU A 25 -3.02 -9.00 -10.40
C LEU A 25 -3.36 -10.17 -11.34
N VAL A 26 -2.59 -11.26 -11.27
CA VAL A 26 -2.65 -12.40 -12.21
C VAL A 26 -3.05 -13.73 -11.54
N ARG A 27 -2.84 -13.91 -10.23
CA ARG A 27 -3.24 -15.11 -9.48
C ARG A 27 -3.91 -14.78 -8.14
N SER A 28 -5.12 -15.30 -7.96
CA SER A 28 -5.81 -15.34 -6.67
C SER A 28 -5.44 -16.62 -5.90
N ASP A 29 -4.19 -16.73 -5.42
CA ASP A 29 -3.80 -17.90 -4.62
C ASP A 29 -4.22 -17.75 -3.15
N LYS A 30 -5.03 -18.70 -2.70
CA LYS A 30 -5.67 -18.71 -1.37
C LYS A 30 -4.65 -18.89 -0.23
N ASN A 31 -3.53 -19.55 -0.47
CA ASN A 31 -2.56 -19.95 0.56
C ASN A 31 -1.67 -18.80 1.07
N THR A 32 -1.40 -17.76 0.28
CA THR A 32 -0.70 -16.55 0.75
C THR A 32 -1.61 -15.62 1.57
N THR A 33 -2.92 -15.79 1.45
CA THR A 33 -3.94 -14.96 2.10
C THR A 33 -4.24 -15.46 3.53
N GLU A 34 -4.04 -16.76 3.81
CA GLU A 34 -4.33 -17.40 5.11
C GLU A 34 -3.35 -17.02 6.24
N MET A 35 -2.20 -16.40 5.95
CA MET A 35 -1.25 -15.97 6.99
C MET A 35 -1.57 -14.60 7.61
N LEU A 36 -2.60 -13.91 7.11
CA LEU A 36 -2.95 -12.53 7.46
C LEU A 36 -4.47 -12.37 7.64
N ASP A 37 -5.10 -13.29 8.38
CA ASP A 37 -6.53 -13.19 8.71
C ASP A 37 -6.85 -11.84 9.35
N THR A 38 -7.45 -10.95 8.57
CA THR A 38 -8.06 -9.73 9.06
C THR A 38 -9.34 -10.14 9.80
N PRO A 39 -9.47 -9.87 11.11
CA PRO A 39 -10.67 -10.27 11.85
C PRO A 39 -11.94 -9.75 11.18
N SER A 40 -13.03 -10.51 11.23
CA SER A 40 -14.30 -10.17 10.58
C SER A 40 -14.80 -8.75 10.90
N ASP A 41 -14.57 -8.29 12.13
CA ASP A 41 -14.89 -6.92 12.56
C ASP A 41 -14.05 -5.85 11.85
N ALA A 42 -12.74 -6.09 11.62
CA ALA A 42 -11.92 -5.19 10.83
C ALA A 42 -12.42 -5.13 9.39
N SER A 43 -12.72 -6.27 8.77
CA SER A 43 -13.22 -6.33 7.39
C SER A 43 -14.51 -5.51 7.21
N ARG A 44 -15.41 -5.51 8.20
CA ARG A 44 -16.62 -4.69 8.19
C ARG A 44 -16.33 -3.19 8.28
N ILE A 45 -15.41 -2.77 9.17
CA ILE A 45 -15.04 -1.35 9.30
C ILE A 45 -14.34 -0.89 8.01
N LEU A 46 -13.37 -1.66 7.53
CA LEU A 46 -12.64 -1.40 6.28
C LEU A 46 -13.59 -1.28 5.09
N GLY A 47 -14.58 -2.17 4.97
CA GLY A 47 -15.58 -2.09 3.90
C GLY A 47 -16.41 -0.80 3.92
N LYS A 48 -16.89 -0.39 5.12
CA LYS A 48 -17.63 0.88 5.27
C LYS A 48 -16.76 2.10 4.96
N VAL A 49 -15.51 2.06 5.38
CA VAL A 49 -14.54 3.14 5.14
C VAL A 49 -14.22 3.25 3.66
N LYS A 50 -13.92 2.12 2.99
CA LYS A 50 -13.70 2.05 1.54
C LYS A 50 -14.89 2.62 0.76
N HIS A 51 -16.11 2.23 1.09
CA HIS A 51 -17.31 2.75 0.43
C HIS A 51 -17.43 4.28 0.56
N ARG A 52 -17.32 4.81 1.79
CA ARG A 52 -17.36 6.27 2.02
C ARG A 52 -16.23 7.02 1.32
N LEU A 53 -15.03 6.45 1.29
CA LEU A 53 -13.88 7.03 0.61
C LEU A 53 -14.13 7.10 -0.89
N HIS A 54 -14.71 6.04 -1.46
CA HIS A 54 -15.18 5.98 -2.84
C HIS A 54 -16.17 7.11 -3.12
N ASP A 55 -17.22 7.24 -2.32
CA ASP A 55 -18.25 8.28 -2.50
C ASP A 55 -17.68 9.70 -2.44
N LEU A 56 -16.75 9.96 -1.50
CA LEU A 56 -16.12 11.27 -1.36
C LEU A 56 -15.23 11.64 -2.56
N LEU A 57 -14.59 10.65 -3.19
CA LEU A 57 -13.69 10.84 -4.32
C LEU A 57 -14.41 10.77 -5.69
N HIS A 58 -15.69 10.43 -5.72
CA HIS A 58 -16.55 10.52 -6.91
C HIS A 58 -17.04 11.93 -7.22
N SER A 59 -16.81 12.90 -6.33
CA SER A 59 -17.26 14.28 -6.52
C SER A 59 -16.49 14.98 -7.65
N ASP A 60 -17.18 15.80 -8.45
CA ASP A 60 -16.56 16.75 -9.38
C ASP A 60 -16.40 18.15 -8.76
N GLU A 61 -16.38 18.22 -7.44
CA GLU A 61 -16.10 19.47 -6.73
C GLU A 61 -14.60 19.65 -6.51
N ASP A 62 -14.13 20.88 -6.74
CA ASP A 62 -12.77 21.26 -6.38
C ASP A 62 -12.63 21.30 -4.84
N PHE A 63 -11.55 20.72 -4.31
CA PHE A 63 -11.08 20.93 -2.94
C PHE A 63 -10.69 22.41 -2.80
N LYS A 64 -11.52 23.20 -2.12
CA LYS A 64 -11.34 24.65 -2.02
C LYS A 64 -10.27 24.99 -0.99
N GLU A 65 -9.47 26.04 -1.19
CA GLU A 65 -8.50 26.46 -0.16
C GLU A 65 -9.16 26.94 1.15
N GLU A 66 -10.42 27.36 1.07
CA GLU A 66 -11.25 27.68 2.23
C GLU A 66 -11.46 26.46 3.13
N ASP A 67 -11.48 25.24 2.56
CA ASP A 67 -11.50 23.92 3.25
C ASP A 67 -10.36 23.72 4.26
N PHE A 68 -9.34 24.58 4.21
CA PHE A 68 -8.17 24.52 5.09
C PHE A 68 -8.24 25.57 6.23
N ALA A 69 -9.14 26.55 6.16
CA ALA A 69 -9.23 27.67 7.11
C ALA A 69 -10.18 27.38 8.28
N LYS A 70 -9.90 27.88 9.49
CA LYS A 70 -10.72 27.58 10.69
C LYS A 70 -12.15 28.14 10.66
N LYS A 71 -12.48 29.05 9.74
CA LYS A 71 -13.79 29.71 9.64
C LYS A 71 -14.51 29.19 8.40
N PHE A 72 -15.42 28.25 8.60
CA PHE A 72 -16.20 27.68 7.51
C PHE A 72 -17.59 28.29 7.42
N VAL A 73 -18.03 28.50 6.18
CA VAL A 73 -19.43 28.82 5.83
C VAL A 73 -20.25 27.52 5.69
N ASP A 74 -19.62 26.43 5.23
CA ASP A 74 -20.20 25.08 5.21
C ASP A 74 -19.93 24.33 6.53
N PRO A 75 -20.93 23.85 7.26
CA PRO A 75 -20.71 23.09 8.49
C PRO A 75 -19.96 21.76 8.28
N ASN A 76 -19.89 21.19 7.07
CA ASN A 76 -19.28 19.87 6.81
C ASN A 76 -18.60 19.69 5.44
N PRO A 77 -17.55 20.48 5.12
CA PRO A 77 -16.84 20.40 3.84
C PRO A 77 -16.23 19.02 3.57
N VAL A 78 -16.09 18.64 2.30
CA VAL A 78 -15.48 17.37 1.85
C VAL A 78 -14.13 17.13 2.53
N PHE A 79 -13.33 18.18 2.69
CA PHE A 79 -12.05 18.11 3.39
C PHE A 79 -12.14 17.64 4.84
N ARG A 80 -13.11 18.12 5.63
CA ARG A 80 -13.27 17.65 7.01
C ARG A 80 -13.69 16.19 7.05
N ARG A 81 -14.46 15.76 6.05
CA ARG A 81 -14.87 14.36 5.90
C ARG A 81 -13.72 13.47 5.45
N LEU A 82 -12.83 13.95 4.59
CA LEU A 82 -11.72 13.17 4.03
C LEU A 82 -10.45 13.25 4.88
N ALA A 83 -10.19 14.31 5.64
CA ALA A 83 -8.96 14.52 6.40
C ALA A 83 -9.21 15.03 7.84
N PRO A 84 -10.10 14.40 8.64
CA PRO A 84 -10.44 14.89 9.98
C PRO A 84 -9.24 14.90 10.95
N THR A 85 -8.26 14.04 10.73
CA THR A 85 -7.03 13.96 11.53
C THR A 85 -5.97 15.02 11.17
N LYS A 86 -6.22 15.85 10.15
CA LYS A 86 -5.35 16.95 9.69
C LYS A 86 -3.91 16.50 9.37
N ASN A 87 -3.75 15.29 8.81
CA ASN A 87 -2.44 14.77 8.43
C ASN A 87 -1.83 15.62 7.29
N PRO A 88 -0.64 16.24 7.46
CA PRO A 88 -0.03 17.09 6.45
C PRO A 88 0.19 16.42 5.08
N SER A 89 0.56 15.14 5.06
CA SER A 89 0.79 14.41 3.80
C SER A 89 -0.51 14.25 3.01
N LEU A 90 -1.59 13.89 3.70
CA LEU A 90 -2.93 13.78 3.13
C LEU A 90 -3.41 15.13 2.58
N ILE A 91 -3.20 16.20 3.34
CA ILE A 91 -3.53 17.58 2.96
C ILE A 91 -2.76 18.00 1.69
N ASN A 92 -1.47 17.69 1.62
CA ASN A 92 -0.65 18.00 0.45
C ASN A 92 -1.10 17.21 -0.79
N ALA A 93 -1.47 15.94 -0.61
CA ALA A 93 -2.03 15.11 -1.67
C ALA A 93 -3.36 15.68 -2.20
N MET A 94 -4.26 16.12 -1.31
CA MET A 94 -5.49 16.80 -1.70
C MET A 94 -5.21 18.07 -2.52
N LYS A 95 -4.25 18.91 -2.09
CA LYS A 95 -3.84 20.10 -2.86
C LYS A 95 -3.29 19.78 -4.24
N ALA A 96 -2.58 18.65 -4.38
CA ALA A 96 -2.06 18.20 -5.67
C ALA A 96 -3.18 17.71 -6.59
N ILE A 97 -4.19 17.03 -6.05
CA ILE A 97 -5.35 16.54 -6.81
C ILE A 97 -6.24 17.69 -7.27
N LYS A 98 -6.50 18.67 -6.39
CA LYS A 98 -7.47 19.76 -6.57
C LYS A 98 -8.90 19.30 -6.79
N ASN A 99 -9.19 18.59 -7.88
CA ASN A 99 -10.50 18.04 -8.18
C ASN A 99 -10.33 16.53 -8.44
N PRO A 100 -10.97 15.64 -7.66
CA PRO A 100 -10.74 14.22 -7.80
C PRO A 100 -11.31 13.68 -9.13
N TYR A 101 -12.48 14.12 -9.59
CA TYR A 101 -13.00 13.68 -10.89
C TYR A 101 -12.07 14.04 -12.07
N LYS A 102 -11.66 15.32 -12.18
CA LYS A 102 -10.75 15.79 -13.23
C LYS A 102 -9.38 15.13 -13.15
N MET A 103 -8.89 14.84 -11.94
CA MET A 103 -7.63 14.11 -11.78
C MET A 103 -7.78 12.65 -12.22
N CYS A 104 -8.92 11.99 -11.97
CA CYS A 104 -9.21 10.67 -12.52
C CYS A 104 -9.26 10.68 -14.06
N GLU A 105 -9.86 11.71 -14.67
CA GLU A 105 -9.84 11.85 -16.13
C GLU A 105 -8.42 11.98 -16.69
N ARG A 106 -7.57 12.79 -16.05
CA ARG A 106 -6.16 12.92 -16.42
C ARG A 106 -5.42 11.59 -16.24
N LEU A 107 -5.62 10.93 -15.11
CA LEU A 107 -5.02 9.63 -14.82
C LEU A 107 -5.42 8.59 -15.88
N TYR A 108 -6.70 8.52 -16.22
CA TYR A 108 -7.23 7.63 -17.24
C TYR A 108 -6.58 7.91 -18.61
N LYS A 109 -6.51 9.16 -19.06
CA LYS A 109 -5.84 9.52 -20.32
C LYS A 109 -4.36 9.09 -20.36
N LEU A 110 -3.65 9.22 -19.23
CA LEU A 110 -2.26 8.76 -19.12
C LEU A 110 -2.16 7.24 -19.22
N VAL A 111 -3.08 6.49 -18.59
CA VAL A 111 -3.16 5.03 -18.73
C VAL A 111 -3.45 4.64 -20.19
N GLN A 112 -4.37 5.32 -20.88
CA GLN A 112 -4.66 5.06 -22.30
C GLN A 112 -3.45 5.35 -23.21
N SER A 113 -2.69 6.41 -22.92
CA SER A 113 -1.46 6.71 -23.65
C SER A 113 -0.44 5.59 -23.45
N LEU A 114 -0.25 5.12 -22.22
CA LEU A 114 0.66 4.03 -21.90
C LEU A 114 0.25 2.73 -22.60
N THR A 115 -1.03 2.34 -22.57
CA THR A 115 -1.49 1.14 -23.28
C THR A 115 -1.35 1.27 -24.79
N GLY A 116 -1.54 2.47 -25.35
CA GLY A 116 -1.28 2.76 -26.76
C GLY A 116 0.18 2.54 -27.15
N GLN A 117 1.12 3.13 -26.40
CA GLN A 117 2.56 2.99 -26.63
C GLN A 117 3.01 1.52 -26.54
N LEU A 118 2.53 0.77 -25.54
CA LEU A 118 2.84 -0.65 -25.44
C LEU A 118 2.33 -1.44 -26.67
N LYS A 119 1.19 -1.05 -27.27
CA LYS A 119 0.62 -1.76 -28.45
C LYS A 119 1.48 -1.51 -29.66
N GLU A 120 1.96 -0.29 -29.80
CA GLU A 120 2.90 0.10 -30.86
C GLU A 120 4.22 -0.66 -30.73
N LEU A 121 4.79 -0.73 -29.53
CA LEU A 121 6.04 -1.48 -29.27
C LEU A 121 5.91 -2.97 -29.64
N ILE A 122 4.80 -3.62 -29.29
CA ILE A 122 4.54 -5.02 -29.66
C ILE A 122 4.37 -5.16 -31.19
N ASN A 123 3.58 -4.27 -31.81
CA ASN A 123 3.28 -4.32 -33.24
C ASN A 123 4.52 -4.10 -34.12
N GLN A 124 5.48 -3.29 -33.67
CA GLN A 124 6.74 -3.06 -34.38
C GLN A 124 7.64 -4.31 -34.40
N LYS A 125 7.30 -5.39 -33.68
CA LYS A 125 8.07 -6.65 -33.59
C LYS A 125 9.53 -6.45 -33.24
N VAL A 126 9.81 -5.40 -32.47
CA VAL A 126 11.15 -5.13 -31.93
C VAL A 126 11.57 -6.21 -30.92
N TYR A 127 10.59 -6.97 -30.41
CA TYR A 127 10.75 -7.96 -29.34
C TYR A 127 10.18 -9.33 -29.76
N ASP A 128 10.84 -10.44 -29.37
CA ASP A 128 10.27 -11.80 -29.50
C ASP A 128 9.22 -12.03 -28.40
N PRO A 129 7.94 -12.29 -28.70
CA PRO A 129 6.91 -12.49 -27.68
C PRO A 129 7.17 -13.60 -26.65
N ARG A 130 8.15 -14.47 -26.88
CA ARG A 130 8.43 -15.66 -26.08
C ARG A 130 9.59 -15.49 -25.10
N ASP A 131 10.38 -14.43 -25.24
CA ASP A 131 11.49 -14.19 -24.33
C ASP A 131 11.08 -13.22 -23.20
N PRO A 132 11.49 -13.47 -21.94
CA PRO A 132 11.30 -12.51 -20.87
C PRO A 132 12.20 -11.28 -21.07
N TYR A 133 11.60 -10.11 -21.32
CA TYR A 133 12.34 -8.85 -21.55
C TYR A 133 12.32 -7.90 -20.35
N LEU A 134 11.36 -8.05 -19.44
CA LEU A 134 11.16 -7.13 -18.33
C LEU A 134 11.67 -7.72 -17.03
N TYR A 135 11.75 -6.87 -16.01
CA TYR A 135 12.21 -7.27 -14.70
C TYR A 135 11.39 -8.45 -14.14
N GLN A 136 12.07 -9.40 -13.50
CA GLN A 136 11.49 -10.63 -12.95
C GLN A 136 10.81 -11.52 -14.00
N GLY A 137 11.29 -11.48 -15.24
CA GLY A 137 10.85 -12.43 -16.27
C GLY A 137 9.49 -12.12 -16.91
N GLU A 138 8.93 -10.91 -16.70
CA GLU A 138 7.67 -10.50 -17.33
C GLU A 138 7.89 -10.25 -18.85
N THR A 139 6.95 -10.68 -19.68
CA THR A 139 6.94 -10.37 -21.12
C THR A 139 6.20 -9.05 -21.39
N LEU A 140 6.46 -8.44 -22.54
CA LEU A 140 5.80 -7.20 -22.92
C LEU A 140 4.27 -7.38 -23.09
N GLU A 141 3.83 -8.56 -23.52
CA GLU A 141 2.42 -8.95 -23.61
C GLU A 141 1.76 -9.04 -22.24
N LEU A 142 2.45 -9.55 -21.22
CA LEU A 142 1.91 -9.61 -19.86
C LEU A 142 1.74 -8.20 -19.27
N MET A 143 2.75 -7.34 -19.44
CA MET A 143 2.65 -5.93 -19.05
C MET A 143 1.49 -5.23 -19.79
N MET A 144 1.34 -5.48 -21.10
CA MET A 144 0.24 -4.99 -21.90
C MET A 144 -1.13 -5.44 -21.36
N HIS A 145 -1.28 -6.72 -21.04
CA HIS A 145 -2.52 -7.27 -20.51
C HIS A 145 -2.87 -6.65 -19.14
N ARG A 146 -1.88 -6.49 -18.25
CA ARG A 146 -2.04 -5.82 -16.95
C ARG A 146 -2.56 -4.39 -17.12
N TRP A 147 -1.92 -3.59 -17.97
CA TRP A 147 -2.32 -2.21 -18.21
C TRP A 147 -3.65 -2.08 -18.94
N THR A 148 -3.93 -2.94 -19.93
CA THR A 148 -5.22 -2.94 -20.65
C THR A 148 -6.39 -3.32 -19.72
N LYS A 149 -6.16 -4.24 -18.78
CA LYS A 149 -7.15 -4.60 -17.76
C LYS A 149 -7.43 -3.41 -16.85
N LEU A 150 -6.39 -2.76 -16.32
CA LEU A 150 -6.54 -1.56 -15.50
C LEU A 150 -7.23 -0.43 -16.26
N GLU A 151 -6.89 -0.19 -17.53
CA GLU A 151 -7.58 0.79 -18.37
C GLU A 151 -9.08 0.50 -18.44
N LYS A 152 -9.45 -0.73 -18.79
CA LYS A 152 -10.85 -1.13 -18.97
C LYS A 152 -11.65 -1.06 -17.67
N ASP A 153 -11.06 -1.50 -16.56
CA ASP A 153 -11.77 -1.63 -15.29
C ASP A 153 -11.82 -0.29 -14.53
N PHE A 154 -10.86 0.63 -14.78
CA PHE A 154 -10.82 1.92 -14.10
C PHE A 154 -11.97 2.86 -14.49
N LYS A 155 -12.46 2.81 -15.73
CA LYS A 155 -13.63 3.60 -16.16
C LYS A 155 -14.84 2.71 -16.36
N LEU A 156 -15.82 2.85 -15.47
CA LEU A 156 -17.05 2.07 -15.48
C LEU A 156 -17.92 2.45 -16.69
N LYS A 157 -18.83 1.55 -17.08
CA LYS A 157 -19.81 1.80 -18.16
C LYS A 157 -20.73 2.98 -17.88
N SER A 158 -20.90 3.35 -16.61
CA SER A 158 -21.65 4.54 -16.18
C SER A 158 -20.92 5.86 -16.48
N GLY A 159 -19.64 5.81 -16.87
CA GLY A 159 -18.77 6.98 -17.03
C GLY A 159 -18.05 7.41 -15.75
N GLN A 160 -18.35 6.78 -14.61
CA GLN A 160 -17.66 6.99 -13.33
C GLN A 160 -16.35 6.19 -13.26
N PHE A 161 -15.48 6.57 -12.32
CA PHE A 161 -14.17 5.93 -12.13
C PHE A 161 -14.17 5.02 -10.91
N ASP A 162 -13.59 3.82 -11.04
CA ASP A 162 -13.41 2.93 -9.89
C ASP A 162 -12.17 3.33 -9.09
N ILE A 163 -12.40 4.15 -8.06
CA ILE A 163 -11.39 4.63 -7.10
C ILE A 163 -10.68 3.47 -6.39
N SER A 164 -11.25 2.26 -6.35
CA SER A 164 -10.65 1.11 -5.67
C SER A 164 -9.43 0.55 -6.41
N LEU A 165 -9.27 0.90 -7.70
CA LEU A 165 -8.14 0.50 -8.54
C LEU A 165 -6.95 1.48 -8.46
N ILE A 166 -7.09 2.60 -7.75
CA ILE A 166 -5.99 3.56 -7.56
C ILE A 166 -4.73 2.92 -6.96
N PRO A 167 -4.82 2.10 -5.89
CA PRO A 167 -3.64 1.42 -5.34
C PRO A 167 -2.95 0.54 -6.39
N ASP A 168 -3.72 -0.23 -7.17
CA ASP A 168 -3.18 -1.09 -8.22
C ASP A 168 -2.49 -0.30 -9.34
N ILE A 169 -3.10 0.81 -9.79
CA ILE A 169 -2.51 1.71 -10.79
C ILE A 169 -1.20 2.30 -10.26
N TYR A 170 -1.19 2.76 -9.01
CA TYR A 170 -0.01 3.33 -8.37
C TYR A 170 1.12 2.32 -8.24
N ASP A 171 0.84 1.11 -7.75
CA ASP A 171 1.85 0.07 -7.59
C ASP A 171 2.39 -0.40 -8.94
N CYS A 172 1.53 -0.54 -9.95
CA CYS A 172 1.93 -0.87 -11.32
C CYS A 172 2.89 0.18 -11.90
N ILE A 173 2.51 1.47 -11.93
CA ILE A 173 3.37 2.48 -12.53
C ILE A 173 4.64 2.70 -11.72
N LYS A 174 4.57 2.59 -10.40
CA LYS A 174 5.75 2.68 -9.54
C LYS A 174 6.73 1.56 -9.87
N TYR A 175 6.26 0.32 -9.98
CA TYR A 175 7.07 -0.83 -10.36
C TYR A 175 7.70 -0.61 -11.74
N ASP A 176 6.90 -0.23 -12.73
CA ASP A 176 7.36 -0.06 -14.11
C ASP A 176 8.38 1.09 -14.23
N VAL A 177 8.17 2.21 -13.55
CA VAL A 177 9.14 3.33 -13.52
C VAL A 177 10.45 2.93 -12.84
N GLN A 178 10.42 2.05 -11.84
CA GLN A 178 11.60 1.63 -11.09
C GLN A 178 12.41 0.53 -11.79
N HIS A 179 11.72 -0.36 -12.51
CA HIS A 179 12.32 -1.61 -13.00
C HIS A 179 12.32 -1.74 -14.52
N ASN A 180 11.41 -1.04 -15.21
CA ASN A 180 11.19 -1.12 -16.65
C ASN A 180 11.39 0.25 -17.33
N SER A 181 12.20 1.13 -16.74
CA SER A 181 12.45 2.48 -17.27
C SER A 181 13.06 2.47 -18.66
N ASP A 182 13.78 1.41 -19.01
CA ASP A 182 14.46 1.24 -20.30
C ASP A 182 13.48 1.09 -21.48
N LEU A 183 12.19 0.83 -21.21
CA LEU A 183 11.13 0.89 -22.22
C LEU A 183 10.90 2.32 -22.75
N ASN A 184 11.40 3.35 -22.06
CA ASN A 184 11.29 4.75 -22.46
C ASN A 184 9.85 5.21 -22.76
N LEU A 185 8.89 4.68 -22.01
CA LEU A 185 7.48 5.07 -22.14
C LEU A 185 7.30 6.54 -21.77
N GLU A 186 6.65 7.29 -22.65
CA GLU A 186 6.38 8.70 -22.46
C GLU A 186 5.39 8.92 -21.32
N ASN A 187 5.59 10.00 -20.56
CA ASN A 187 4.71 10.43 -19.47
C ASN A 187 4.58 9.45 -18.29
N SER A 188 5.36 8.37 -18.21
CA SER A 188 5.31 7.42 -17.07
C SER A 188 5.55 8.08 -15.72
N LEU A 189 6.44 9.08 -15.65
CA LEU A 189 6.67 9.84 -14.43
C LEU A 189 5.49 10.75 -14.05
N GLU A 190 4.77 11.27 -15.04
CA GLU A 190 3.54 12.04 -14.80
C GLU A 190 2.42 11.12 -14.30
N LEU A 191 2.23 9.97 -14.94
CA LEU A 191 1.31 8.92 -14.49
C LEU A 191 1.61 8.51 -13.04
N TYR A 192 2.88 8.28 -12.72
CA TYR A 192 3.32 7.99 -11.35
C TYR A 192 2.95 9.12 -10.38
N LYS A 193 3.22 10.38 -10.72
CA LYS A 193 2.90 11.52 -9.84
C LYS A 193 1.39 11.65 -9.59
N CYS A 194 0.57 11.49 -10.63
CA CYS A 194 -0.89 11.53 -10.52
C CYS A 194 -1.42 10.36 -9.68
N ALA A 195 -0.97 9.14 -9.95
CA ALA A 195 -1.37 7.94 -9.20
C ALA A 195 -0.93 8.04 -7.73
N LYS A 196 0.30 8.51 -7.48
CA LYS A 196 0.83 8.73 -6.13
C LYS A 196 0.01 9.74 -5.35
N ALA A 197 -0.38 10.85 -5.96
CA ALA A 197 -1.20 11.87 -5.28
C ALA A 197 -2.53 11.25 -4.80
N PHE A 198 -3.16 10.40 -5.60
CA PHE A 198 -4.32 9.64 -5.16
C PHE A 198 -4.00 8.58 -4.10
N ALA A 199 -2.95 7.79 -4.29
CA ALA A 199 -2.55 6.73 -3.35
C ALA A 199 -2.22 7.28 -1.96
N ASP A 200 -1.59 8.45 -1.88
CA ASP A 200 -1.30 9.17 -0.63
C ASP A 200 -2.59 9.59 0.12
N ILE A 201 -3.75 9.59 -0.55
CA ILE A 201 -5.07 9.74 0.06
C ILE A 201 -5.70 8.39 0.34
N VAL A 202 -5.85 7.57 -0.70
CA VAL A 202 -6.70 6.38 -0.66
C VAL A 202 -6.17 5.38 0.35
N ILE A 203 -4.91 4.95 0.17
CA ILE A 203 -4.30 3.87 0.94
C ILE A 203 -4.37 4.13 2.46
N PRO A 204 -3.87 5.27 3.00
CA PRO A 204 -3.92 5.50 4.45
C PRO A 204 -5.35 5.71 4.99
N GLN A 205 -6.29 6.15 4.14
CA GLN A 205 -7.69 6.33 4.52
C GLN A 205 -8.51 5.05 4.45
N GLU A 206 -8.10 4.03 3.69
CA GLU A 206 -8.74 2.71 3.74
C GLU A 206 -8.68 2.09 5.15
N TYR A 207 -7.61 2.37 5.91
CA TYR A 207 -7.41 1.90 7.28
C TYR A 207 -8.07 2.79 8.34
N GLY A 208 -9.15 3.48 7.97
CA GLY A 208 -9.95 4.38 8.81
C GLY A 208 -9.77 5.84 8.44
N ILE A 209 -10.84 6.64 8.49
CA ILE A 209 -10.80 8.07 8.16
C ILE A 209 -10.68 8.90 9.44
N THR A 210 -11.53 8.62 10.44
CA THR A 210 -11.50 9.31 11.75
C THR A 210 -10.50 8.66 12.71
N LYS A 211 -10.21 9.33 13.84
CA LYS A 211 -9.32 8.80 14.89
C LYS A 211 -9.86 7.47 15.43
N GLU A 212 -11.17 7.41 15.67
CA GLU A 212 -11.88 6.27 16.24
C GLU A 212 -11.85 5.08 15.29
N GLU A 213 -12.10 5.30 14.00
CA GLU A 213 -12.03 4.25 12.98
C GLU A 213 -10.63 3.71 12.82
N LYS A 214 -9.62 4.60 12.73
CA LYS A 214 -8.21 4.21 12.65
C LYS A 214 -7.81 3.34 13.84
N LEU A 215 -8.24 3.70 15.05
CA LEU A 215 -8.00 2.91 16.25
C LEU A 215 -8.74 1.58 16.24
N GLY A 216 -10.01 1.56 15.82
CA GLY A 216 -10.81 0.34 15.72
C GLY A 216 -10.16 -0.69 14.79
N VAL A 217 -9.80 -0.27 13.56
CA VAL A 217 -9.06 -1.12 12.62
C VAL A 217 -7.74 -1.59 13.21
N SER A 218 -6.99 -0.68 13.84
CA SER A 218 -5.70 -1.01 14.44
C SER A 218 -5.79 -2.08 15.53
N GLN A 219 -6.78 -1.97 16.43
CA GLN A 219 -7.02 -2.93 17.49
C GLN A 219 -7.39 -4.32 16.95
N SER A 220 -8.07 -4.39 15.82
CA SER A 220 -8.41 -5.67 15.20
C SER A 220 -7.21 -6.26 14.44
N VAL A 221 -6.56 -5.48 13.58
CA VAL A 221 -5.51 -5.97 12.67
C VAL A 221 -4.19 -6.24 13.39
N CYS A 222 -3.66 -5.27 14.15
CA CYS A 222 -2.28 -5.33 14.64
C CYS A 222 -2.14 -5.72 16.12
N MET A 223 -3.22 -6.04 16.84
CA MET A 223 -3.16 -6.36 18.28
C MET A 223 -2.26 -7.56 18.60
N ARG A 224 -2.27 -8.61 17.77
CA ARG A 224 -1.37 -9.77 17.96
C ARG A 224 0.09 -9.35 17.84
N LEU A 225 0.42 -8.57 16.80
CA LEU A 225 1.75 -8.02 16.57
C LEU A 225 2.19 -7.10 17.72
N LEU A 226 1.32 -6.19 18.17
CA LEU A 226 1.59 -5.31 19.32
C LEU A 226 1.84 -6.08 20.62
N LYS A 227 1.05 -7.13 20.91
CA LYS A 227 1.30 -8.01 22.06
C LYS A 227 2.64 -8.71 21.95
N LYS A 228 3.01 -9.15 20.75
CA LYS A 228 4.31 -9.78 20.47
C LYS A 228 5.47 -8.82 20.66
N ILE A 229 5.41 -7.62 20.07
CA ILE A 229 6.40 -6.55 20.24
C ILE A 229 6.54 -6.18 21.72
N ARG A 230 5.43 -5.97 22.44
CA ARG A 230 5.45 -5.69 23.89
C ARG A 230 6.11 -6.80 24.69
N GLY A 231 5.77 -8.06 24.39
CA GLY A 231 6.42 -9.22 25.00
C GLY A 231 7.91 -9.17 24.75
N ASP A 232 8.31 -9.03 23.49
CA ASP A 232 9.72 -9.01 23.09
C ASP A 232 10.52 -7.86 23.73
N LEU A 233 9.92 -6.67 23.87
CA LEU A 233 10.53 -5.53 24.56
C LEU A 233 10.70 -5.75 26.07
N ARG A 234 9.69 -6.33 26.74
CA ARG A 234 9.80 -6.64 28.18
C ARG A 234 10.93 -7.62 28.49
N HIS A 235 11.23 -8.55 27.58
CA HIS A 235 12.30 -9.53 27.79
C HIS A 235 13.67 -9.03 27.34
N ALA A 236 13.74 -7.94 26.57
CA ALA A 236 14.99 -7.23 26.33
C ALA A 236 15.52 -6.57 27.62
N ASP A 237 14.69 -6.45 28.66
CA ASP A 237 15.06 -5.93 29.97
C ASP A 237 15.80 -7.00 30.82
N LYS A 238 17.11 -7.09 30.56
CA LYS A 238 18.27 -7.55 31.37
C LYS A 238 18.22 -8.77 32.31
N THR A 239 17.08 -9.39 32.56
CA THR A 239 16.92 -10.47 33.56
C THR A 239 16.75 -11.85 32.92
N ASP A 240 16.45 -11.92 31.62
CA ASP A 240 16.20 -13.19 30.93
C ASP A 240 17.48 -13.72 30.28
N ILE A 241 18.04 -14.79 30.87
CA ILE A 241 19.25 -15.50 30.41
C ILE A 241 18.98 -16.44 29.22
N HIS A 242 17.72 -16.61 28.80
CA HIS A 242 17.37 -17.52 27.71
C HIS A 242 17.24 -16.80 26.37
N THR A 243 17.86 -17.36 25.33
CA THR A 243 17.88 -16.76 23.98
C THR A 243 16.57 -16.90 23.21
N ARG A 244 15.65 -17.76 23.68
CA ARG A 244 14.30 -18.02 23.15
C ARG A 244 14.22 -17.97 21.62
N LEU A 245 15.26 -18.50 20.98
CA LEU A 245 15.21 -18.93 19.59
C LEU A 245 14.21 -20.07 19.53
N ASN A 246 13.51 -20.21 18.41
CA ASN A 246 12.70 -21.41 18.21
C ASN A 246 13.66 -22.62 18.33
N PRO A 247 13.40 -23.61 19.23
CA PRO A 247 14.25 -24.78 19.44
C PRO A 247 14.65 -25.48 18.14
N ASP A 248 13.73 -25.53 17.16
CA ASP A 248 13.95 -26.14 15.86
C ASP A 248 15.09 -25.48 15.07
N TYR A 249 15.35 -24.21 15.31
CA TYR A 249 16.36 -23.41 14.61
C TYR A 249 17.61 -23.17 15.46
N MET A 250 17.59 -23.52 16.75
CA MET A 250 18.72 -23.31 17.67
C MET A 250 20.01 -23.98 17.21
N GLN A 251 19.90 -25.15 16.56
CA GLN A 251 21.07 -25.91 16.07
C GLN A 251 21.85 -25.19 14.97
N SER A 252 21.22 -24.26 14.24
CA SER A 252 21.82 -23.51 13.15
C SER A 252 22.45 -22.17 13.57
N VAL A 253 22.36 -21.82 14.86
CA VAL A 253 22.78 -20.51 15.38
C VAL A 253 24.14 -20.63 16.06
N GLU A 254 25.14 -19.90 15.54
CA GLU A 254 26.54 -19.94 16.02
C GLU A 254 26.71 -19.57 17.50
N ALA A 255 25.82 -18.72 18.05
CA ALA A 255 25.91 -18.24 19.43
C ALA A 255 24.54 -18.35 20.15
N PRO A 256 24.10 -19.57 20.48
CA PRO A 256 22.75 -19.85 20.99
C PRO A 256 22.52 -19.35 22.42
N ASN A 257 23.55 -18.84 23.12
CA ASN A 257 23.47 -18.28 24.47
C ASN A 257 23.54 -16.74 24.50
N ARG A 258 23.62 -16.08 23.33
CA ARG A 258 23.70 -14.63 23.24
C ARG A 258 22.30 -14.00 23.18
N HIS A 259 22.06 -12.96 23.99
CA HIS A 259 20.79 -12.24 23.95
C HIS A 259 20.46 -11.71 22.55
N VAL A 260 19.18 -11.84 22.17
CA VAL A 260 18.63 -11.28 20.94
C VAL A 260 18.62 -9.76 21.04
N ARG A 261 19.45 -9.09 20.23
CA ARG A 261 19.55 -7.62 20.18
C ARG A 261 18.68 -6.98 19.10
N THR A 262 18.21 -7.79 18.15
CA THR A 262 17.46 -7.33 16.98
C THR A 262 16.36 -8.35 16.69
N ARG A 263 15.15 -7.86 16.47
CA ARG A 263 14.02 -8.66 16.00
C ARG A 263 13.49 -8.04 14.73
N LEU A 264 13.36 -8.86 13.69
CA LEU A 264 12.80 -8.48 12.40
C LEU A 264 11.38 -9.03 12.32
N TYR A 265 10.42 -8.15 12.03
CA TYR A 265 9.03 -8.52 11.80
C TYR A 265 8.72 -8.29 10.32
N PHE A 266 8.53 -9.37 9.58
CA PHE A 266 8.06 -9.31 8.19
C PHE A 266 6.53 -9.26 8.22
N THR A 267 5.95 -8.24 7.60
CA THR A 267 4.52 -7.99 7.66
C THR A 267 4.04 -7.25 6.41
N SER A 268 2.73 -7.22 6.20
CA SER A 268 2.12 -6.54 5.06
C SER A 268 1.98 -5.04 5.29
N GLU A 269 1.76 -4.28 4.22
CA GLU A 269 1.47 -2.85 4.29
C GLU A 269 0.26 -2.53 5.19
N SER A 270 -0.77 -3.38 5.16
CA SER A 270 -1.96 -3.27 6.01
C SER A 270 -1.64 -3.29 7.51
N HIS A 271 -0.68 -4.12 7.92
CA HIS A 271 -0.20 -4.16 9.30
C HIS A 271 0.62 -2.92 9.65
N VAL A 272 1.40 -2.39 8.71
CA VAL A 272 2.19 -1.16 8.93
C VAL A 272 1.27 0.04 9.14
N HIS A 273 0.28 0.28 8.26
CA HIS A 273 -0.67 1.39 8.43
C HIS A 273 -1.43 1.28 9.75
N SER A 274 -1.91 0.08 10.07
CA SER A 274 -2.60 -0.20 11.34
C SER A 274 -1.72 0.03 12.55
N LEU A 275 -0.45 -0.41 12.51
CA LEU A 275 0.50 -0.20 13.61
C LEU A 275 0.81 1.28 13.80
N VAL A 276 1.08 2.01 12.72
CA VAL A 276 1.34 3.46 12.77
C VAL A 276 0.13 4.21 13.33
N ASN A 277 -1.08 3.84 12.91
CA ASN A 277 -2.33 4.40 13.46
C ASN A 277 -2.47 4.11 14.96
N ALA A 278 -2.19 2.87 15.41
CA ALA A 278 -2.21 2.50 16.82
C ALA A 278 -1.25 3.37 17.64
N LEU A 279 -0.02 3.55 17.17
CA LEU A 279 1.01 4.33 17.87
C LEU A 279 0.66 5.82 17.91
N ARG A 280 0.16 6.36 16.79
CA ARG A 280 -0.15 7.79 16.65
C ARG A 280 -1.40 8.21 17.42
N TYR A 281 -2.42 7.37 17.43
CA TYR A 281 -3.74 7.73 17.98
C TYR A 281 -4.07 7.00 19.27
N GLY A 282 -3.32 5.96 19.64
CA GLY A 282 -3.58 5.12 20.81
C GLY A 282 -3.06 5.70 22.12
N ASN A 283 -2.75 6.99 22.14
CA ASN A 283 -2.34 7.76 23.32
C ASN A 283 -1.11 7.16 24.05
N LEU A 284 -0.20 6.50 23.32
CA LEU A 284 1.00 5.88 23.89
C LEU A 284 1.94 6.90 24.57
N PHE A 285 1.90 8.15 24.10
CA PHE A 285 2.74 9.25 24.59
C PHE A 285 1.95 10.29 25.40
N GLU A 286 0.66 10.06 25.68
CA GLU A 286 -0.07 10.92 26.61
C GLU A 286 0.37 10.56 28.02
N VAL A 287 1.21 11.42 28.61
CA VAL A 287 1.55 11.33 30.03
C VAL A 287 0.26 11.60 30.80
N ARG A 288 -0.36 10.54 31.32
CA ARG A 288 -1.39 10.69 32.35
C ARG A 288 -0.67 11.20 33.60
N TYR A 289 -0.81 12.49 33.89
CA TYR A 289 -0.60 12.97 35.25
C TYR A 289 -1.67 12.27 36.10
N LEU A 290 -1.25 11.26 36.85
CA LEU A 290 -2.03 10.68 37.96
C LEU A 290 -1.78 11.54 39.20
#